data_AF-A0A936RMJ7-F1
#
_entry.id   AF-A0A936RMJ7-F1
#
_cell.length_a   1.000
_cell.length_b   1.000
_cell.length_c   1.000
_cell.angle_alpha   90.00
_cell.angle_beta   90.00
_cell.angle_gamma   90.00
#
_symmetry.space_group_name_H-M   'P 1'
#
loop_
_entity.id
_entity.type
_entity.pdbx_description
1 polymer ?
#
loop_
_entity_poly.entity_id
_entity_poly.type
_entity_poly.pdbx_seq_one_letter_code
_entity_poly.pdbx_strand_id
1 'polypeptide(L)'
;MQALIPVNIVIGDRTYRIKASPDDEEAIRRTLKTINDKIVEFKTQFAGKDMQDYIAMVMIWYATQAGNESSPMLEKEMADALEKIEAQLDKVK
;
A
#
# COMPACT_ATOMS: atom_id res chain seq x y z
N MET A 1 -26.95 -8.91 0.45
CA MET A 1 -25.80 -9.76 0.82
C MET A 1 -24.84 -9.74 -0.36
N GLN A 2 -23.70 -9.07 -0.25
CA GLN A 2 -22.67 -9.12 -1.29
C GLN A 2 -22.18 -10.57 -1.41
N ALA A 3 -22.24 -11.14 -2.61
CA ALA A 3 -21.78 -12.49 -2.87
C ALA A 3 -20.25 -12.49 -2.83
N LEU A 4 -19.68 -13.10 -1.78
CA LEU A 4 -18.23 -13.28 -1.69
C LEU A 4 -17.77 -14.25 -2.79
N ILE A 5 -16.82 -13.82 -3.61
CA ILE A 5 -16.24 -14.60 -4.69
C ILE A 5 -14.97 -15.31 -4.16
N PRO A 6 -14.76 -16.59 -4.49
CA PRO A 6 -13.49 -17.24 -4.21
C PRO A 6 -12.38 -16.71 -5.13
N VAL A 7 -11.30 -16.19 -4.55
CA VAL A 7 -10.14 -15.66 -5.27
C VAL A 7 -8.89 -16.46 -4.89
N ASN A 8 -8.10 -16.84 -5.89
CA ASN A 8 -6.79 -17.45 -5.68
C ASN A 8 -5.72 -16.36 -5.68
N ILE A 9 -5.00 -16.24 -4.57
CA ILE A 9 -3.95 -15.25 -4.36
C ILE A 9 -2.60 -15.96 -4.27
N VAL A 10 -1.55 -15.31 -4.78
CA VAL A 10 -0.18 -15.83 -4.73
C VAL A 10 0.68 -14.89 -3.89
N ILE A 11 1.29 -15.42 -2.84
CA ILE A 11 2.19 -14.70 -1.93
C ILE A 11 3.53 -15.44 -1.91
N GLY A 12 4.56 -14.82 -2.48
CA GLY A 12 5.85 -15.47 -2.69
C GLY A 12 5.70 -16.69 -3.61
N ASP A 13 5.99 -17.87 -3.08
CA ASP A 13 5.91 -19.17 -3.76
C ASP A 13 4.63 -19.97 -3.43
N ARG A 14 3.74 -19.42 -2.60
CA ARG A 14 2.54 -20.11 -2.12
C ARG A 14 1.26 -19.52 -2.68
N THR A 15 0.32 -20.40 -3.02
CA THR A 15 -1.02 -20.01 -3.47
C THR A 15 -2.03 -20.28 -2.36
N TYR A 16 -2.84 -19.28 -2.03
CA TYR A 16 -3.91 -19.38 -1.04
C TYR A 16 -5.25 -19.06 -1.68
N ARG A 17 -6.32 -19.68 -1.19
CA ARG A 17 -7.68 -19.41 -1.64
C ARG A 17 -8.42 -18.64 -0.56
N ILE A 18 -8.84 -17.41 -0.88
CA ILE A 18 -9.60 -16.55 0.01
C ILE A 18 -10.97 -16.24 -0.56
N LYS A 19 -11.90 -15.78 0.28
CA LYS A 19 -13.20 -15.25 -0.14
C LYS A 19 -13.15 -13.73 0.00
N ALA A 20 -13.39 -13.01 -1.09
CA ALA A 20 -13.34 -11.54 -1.12
C ALA A 20 -14.61 -10.97 -1.77
N SER A 21 -14.92 -9.71 -1.46
CA SER A 21 -15.95 -8.97 -2.18
C SER A 21 -15.43 -8.67 -3.61
N PRO A 22 -16.29 -8.68 -4.64
CA PRO A 22 -15.89 -8.28 -5.99
C PRO A 22 -15.26 -6.87 -6.04
N ASP A 23 -15.77 -5.96 -5.21
CA ASP A 23 -15.30 -4.57 -5.12
C ASP A 23 -13.86 -4.48 -4.59
N ASP A 24 -13.46 -5.42 -3.73
CA ASP A 24 -12.13 -5.45 -3.11
C ASP A 24 -11.12 -6.27 -3.92
N GLU A 25 -11.56 -7.06 -4.89
CA GLU A 25 -10.67 -7.96 -5.65
C GLU A 25 -9.53 -7.18 -6.32
N GLU A 26 -9.83 -6.02 -6.91
CA GLU A 26 -8.82 -5.21 -7.58
C GLU A 26 -7.80 -4.64 -6.60
N ALA A 27 -8.25 -4.14 -5.45
CA ALA A 27 -7.39 -3.63 -4.40
C ALA A 27 -6.48 -4.74 -3.86
N ILE A 28 -7.02 -5.93 -3.61
CA ILE A 28 -6.27 -7.11 -3.17
C ILE A 28 -5.21 -7.48 -4.20
N ARG A 29 -5.55 -7.55 -5.49
CA ARG A 29 -4.58 -7.86 -6.56
C ARG A 29 -3.46 -6.84 -6.66
N ARG A 30 -3.77 -5.55 -6.51
CA ARG A 30 -2.76 -4.47 -6.51
C ARG A 30 -1.80 -4.62 -5.34
N THR A 31 -2.32 -4.79 -4.13
CA THR A 31 -1.49 -4.96 -2.92
C THR A 31 -0.62 -6.22 -2.99
N LEU A 32 -1.17 -7.33 -3.49
CA LEU A 32 -0.40 -8.57 -3.67
C LEU A 32 0.78 -8.41 -4.63
N LYS A 33 0.59 -7.64 -5.71
CA LYS A 33 1.68 -7.33 -6.64
C LYS A 33 2.80 -6.57 -5.92
N THR A 34 2.45 -5.51 -5.20
CA THR A 34 3.41 -4.71 -4.42
C THR A 34 4.16 -5.57 -3.39
N ILE A 35 3.46 -6.44 -2.68
CA ILE A 35 4.07 -7.38 -1.71
C ILE A 35 5.06 -8.30 -2.41
N ASN A 36 4.68 -8.95 -3.51
CA ASN A 36 5.54 -9.88 -4.23
C ASN A 36 6.78 -9.21 -4.81
N ASP A 37 6.64 -8.00 -5.37
CA ASP A 37 7.75 -7.21 -5.89
C ASP A 37 8.76 -6.91 -4.76
N LYS A 38 8.27 -6.56 -3.57
CA LYS A 38 9.11 -6.31 -2.38
C LYS A 38 9.76 -7.57 -1.81
N ILE A 39 9.09 -8.72 -1.87
CA ILE A 39 9.70 -10.01 -1.51
C ILE A 39 10.92 -10.27 -2.40
N VAL A 40 10.79 -10.04 -3.72
CA VAL A 40 11.90 -10.22 -4.66
C VAL A 40 13.04 -9.24 -4.35
N GLU A 41 12.73 -7.98 -4.06
CA GLU A 41 13.72 -6.97 -3.69
C GLU A 41 14.50 -7.35 -2.41
N PHE A 42 13.83 -7.81 -1.35
CA PHE A 42 14.54 -8.23 -0.15
C PHE A 42 15.34 -9.52 -0.36
N LYS A 43 14.87 -10.40 -1.26
CA LYS A 43 15.60 -11.61 -1.64
C LYS A 43 16.90 -11.28 -2.39
N THR A 44 16.94 -10.22 -3.19
CA THR A 44 18.19 -9.78 -3.84
C THR A 44 19.12 -9.04 -2.89
N GLN A 45 18.58 -8.27 -1.93
CA GLN A 45 19.38 -7.52 -0.96
C GLN A 45 19.97 -8.39 0.16
N PHE A 46 19.23 -9.39 0.64
CA PHE A 46 19.63 -10.25 1.74
C PHE A 46 19.66 -11.71 1.30
N ALA A 47 20.82 -12.25 0.95
CA ALA A 47 20.94 -13.66 0.56
C ALA A 47 20.90 -14.61 1.77
N GLY A 48 20.39 -15.83 1.56
CA GLY A 48 20.47 -16.93 2.53
C GLY A 48 19.39 -16.95 3.62
N LYS A 49 18.28 -16.22 3.45
CA LYS A 49 17.12 -16.28 4.36
C LYS A 49 16.00 -17.14 3.79
N ASP A 50 15.12 -17.60 4.68
CA ASP A 50 13.94 -18.36 4.29
C ASP A 50 12.85 -17.45 3.72
N MET A 51 11.96 -18.03 2.88
CA MET A 51 10.82 -17.29 2.30
C MET A 51 9.95 -16.63 3.37
N GLN A 52 9.81 -17.28 4.52
CA GLN A 52 9.02 -16.77 5.64
C GLN A 52 9.63 -15.49 6.24
N ASP A 53 10.95 -15.40 6.31
CA ASP A 53 11.65 -14.22 6.79
C ASP A 53 11.45 -13.03 5.84
N TYR A 54 11.51 -13.26 4.53
CA TYR A 54 11.23 -12.20 3.55
C TYR A 54 9.79 -11.70 3.66
N ILE A 55 8.82 -12.61 3.83
CA ILE A 55 7.41 -12.23 4.04
C ILE A 55 7.27 -11.39 5.32
N ALA A 56 7.94 -11.77 6.42
CA ALA A 56 7.93 -11.01 7.66
C ALA A 56 8.53 -9.60 7.48
N MET A 57 9.64 -9.47 6.73
CA MET A 57 10.23 -8.18 6.41
C MET A 57 9.28 -7.29 5.59
N VAL A 58 8.63 -7.86 4.58
CA VAL A 58 7.64 -7.12 3.78
C VAL A 58 6.45 -6.71 4.64
N MET A 59 5.99 -7.55 5.56
CA MET A 59 4.92 -7.20 6.50
C MET A 59 5.30 -6.00 7.38
N ILE A 60 6.51 -6.01 7.96
CA ILE A 60 7.00 -4.89 8.78
C ILE A 60 7.11 -3.63 7.93
N TRP A 61 7.72 -3.73 6.74
CA TRP A 61 7.84 -2.61 5.80
C TRP A 61 6.48 -2.04 5.38
N TYR A 62 5.51 -2.89 5.11
CA TYR A 62 4.17 -2.47 4.70
C TYR A 62 3.44 -1.78 5.86
N ALA A 63 3.56 -2.32 7.08
CA ALA A 63 2.98 -1.71 8.28
C ALA A 63 3.61 -0.35 8.61
N THR A 64 4.91 -0.16 8.37
CA THR A 64 5.58 1.14 8.56
C THR A 64 5.29 2.12 7.43
N GLN A 65 5.01 1.64 6.21
CA GLN A 65 4.54 2.49 5.11
C GLN A 65 3.13 3.04 5.34
N ALA A 66 2.21 2.21 5.83
CA ALA A 66 0.84 2.66 6.14
C ALA A 66 0.82 3.78 7.21
N GLY A 67 1.82 3.84 8.08
CA GLY A 67 2.00 4.95 9.03
C GLY A 67 2.54 6.24 8.42
N ASN A 68 3.03 6.22 7.17
CA ASN A 68 3.62 7.34 6.43
C ASN A 68 2.71 7.87 5.30
N GLU A 69 1.48 7.36 5.17
CA GLU A 69 0.47 7.91 4.24
C GLU A 69 -0.13 9.25 4.70
N SER A 70 0.53 9.98 5.62
CA SER A 70 0.51 11.44 5.60
C SER A 70 1.43 11.90 4.45
N SER A 71 0.89 11.90 3.24
CA SER A 71 1.67 12.21 2.03
C SER A 71 2.16 13.67 2.07
N PRO A 72 3.48 13.94 2.08
CA PRO A 72 4.02 15.31 2.11
C PRO A 72 3.66 16.13 0.87
N MET A 73 3.23 15.47 -0.21
CA MET A 73 2.70 16.12 -1.40
C MET A 73 1.26 16.62 -1.20
N LEU A 74 0.43 15.88 -0.46
CA LEU A 74 -0.87 16.38 0.00
C LEU A 74 -0.67 17.54 0.97
N GLU A 75 0.29 17.44 1.90
CA GLU A 75 0.60 18.56 2.81
C GLU A 75 1.04 19.80 2.02
N LYS A 76 1.85 19.62 0.98
CA LYS A 76 2.30 20.74 0.12
C LYS A 76 1.16 21.32 -0.73
N GLU A 77 0.30 20.49 -1.32
CA GLU A 77 -0.88 20.97 -2.06
C GLU A 77 -1.89 21.66 -1.13
N MET A 78 -2.04 21.17 0.10
CA MET A 78 -2.87 21.81 1.13
C MET A 78 -2.25 23.12 1.62
N ALA A 79 -0.92 23.17 1.80
CA ALA A 79 -0.22 24.41 2.15
C ALA A 79 -0.36 25.47 1.05
N ASP A 80 -0.14 25.10 -0.21
CA ASP A 80 -0.31 26.01 -1.36
C ASP A 80 -1.78 26.46 -1.53
N ALA A 81 -2.75 25.60 -1.17
CA ALA A 81 -4.17 25.97 -1.18
C ALA A 81 -4.54 26.95 -0.05
N LEU A 82 -3.98 26.78 1.15
CA LEU A 82 -4.20 27.67 2.29
C LEU A 82 -3.57 29.05 2.05
N GLU A 83 -2.37 29.10 1.49
CA GLU A 83 -1.67 30.36 1.18
C GLU A 83 -2.45 31.20 0.14
N LYS A 84 -3.10 30.54 -0.83
CA LYS A 84 -3.99 31.21 -1.79
C LYS A 84 -5.25 31.80 -1.14
N ILE A 85 -5.79 31.13 -0.11
CA ILE A 85 -6.97 31.62 0.62
C ILE A 85 -6.60 32.86 1.46
N GLU A 86 -5.46 32.85 2.13
CA GLU A 86 -4.96 34.01 2.88
C GLU A 86 -4.77 35.23 1.98
N ALA A 87 -4.15 35.04 0.81
CA ALA A 87 -3.96 36.11 -0.17
C ALA A 87 -5.28 36.68 -0.71
N GLN A 88 -6.38 35.91 -0.69
CA GLN A 88 -7.71 36.40 -1.06
C GLN A 88 -8.38 37.17 0.09
N LEU A 89 -8.14 36.79 1.34
CA LEU A 89 -8.69 37.48 2.51
C LEU A 89 -8.02 38.84 2.75
N ASP A 90 -6.71 38.96 2.49
CA ASP A 90 -6.00 40.23 2.58
C ASP A 90 -6.43 41.25 1.52
N LYS A 91 -6.97 40.78 0.38
CA LYS A 91 -7.52 41.66 -0.67
C LYS A 91 -8.90 42.23 -0.32
N VAL A 92 -9.55 41.73 0.71
CA VAL A 92 -10.90 42.15 1.16
C VAL A 92 -10.81 43.09 2.38
N LYS A 93 -9.60 43.47 2.80
CA LYS A 93 -9.33 44.53 3.78
C LYS A 93 -9.12 45.89 3.12
#